data_AF-A0A7C7IJ43-F1
#
_entry.id   AF-A0A7C7IJ43-F1
#
_cell.length_a   1.000
_cell.length_b   1.000
_cell.length_c   1.000
_cell.angle_alpha   90.00
_cell.angle_beta   90.00
_cell.angle_gamma   90.00
#
_symmetry.space_group_name_H-M   'P 1'
#
loop_
_entity.id
_entity.type
_entity.pdbx_description
1 polymer ?
#
loop_
_entity_poly.entity_id
_entity_poly.type
_entity_poly.pdbx_seq_one_letter_code
_entity_poly.pdbx_strand_id
1 'polypeptide(L)'
;MNKNKSKLPRNGFVYLIIISTVFAVILSTVSNPFNMSNEISVTETLEMIQEGSIQEILVEGEKLNITTKDGSKLVSSKEPGSDLIELMRNSGIDPLQTDVNIIIKGRSGWGTVIGLLFNFLPIIFFAGLMGQQIQT
;
A
#
# COMPACT_ATOMS: atom_id res chain seq x y z
N MET A 1 -50.18 8.19 23.65
CA MET A 1 -49.32 8.68 22.55
C MET A 1 -47.87 8.34 22.87
N ASN A 2 -47.38 7.18 22.43
CA ASN A 2 -46.06 6.65 22.82
C ASN A 2 -44.99 7.04 21.78
N LYS A 3 -43.99 7.83 22.20
CA LYS A 3 -42.83 8.21 21.39
C LYS A 3 -41.71 7.20 21.61
N ASN A 4 -41.57 6.23 20.71
CA ASN A 4 -40.38 5.38 20.69
C ASN A 4 -39.24 6.15 20.03
N LYS A 5 -38.42 6.82 20.85
CA LYS A 5 -37.14 7.41 20.43
C LYS A 5 -36.12 6.26 20.39
N SER A 6 -35.84 5.73 19.20
CA SER A 6 -34.78 4.75 18.98
C SER A 6 -33.45 5.33 19.46
N LYS A 7 -33.02 4.94 20.66
CA LYS A 7 -31.68 5.23 21.16
C LYS A 7 -30.73 4.35 20.37
N LEU A 8 -30.15 4.90 19.30
CA LEU A 8 -28.97 4.32 18.68
C LEU A 8 -27.99 4.00 19.83
N PRO A 9 -27.53 2.74 20.00
CA PRO A 9 -26.64 2.41 21.11
C PRO A 9 -25.36 3.23 20.91
N ARG A 10 -25.23 4.29 21.69
CA ARG A 10 -24.21 5.34 21.56
C ARG A 10 -22.78 4.79 21.51
N ASN A 11 -22.58 3.57 22.02
CA ASN A 11 -21.33 2.85 22.03
C ASN A 11 -20.96 2.27 20.65
N GLY A 12 -21.94 1.83 19.86
CA GLY A 12 -21.70 1.26 18.52
C GLY A 12 -21.15 2.28 17.52
N PHE A 13 -21.64 3.53 17.60
CA PHE A 13 -21.15 4.61 16.74
C PHE A 13 -19.69 4.98 17.06
N VAL A 14 -19.31 4.98 18.34
CA VAL A 14 -17.93 5.24 18.77
C VAL A 14 -16.98 4.14 18.31
N TYR A 15 -17.38 2.86 18.44
CA TYR A 15 -16.58 1.75 17.94
C TYR A 15 -16.41 1.78 16.42
N LEU A 16 -17.44 2.20 15.67
CA LEU A 16 -17.36 2.33 14.21
C LEU A 16 -16.33 3.40 13.80
N ILE A 17 -16.32 4.54 14.49
CA ILE A 17 -15.32 5.60 14.26
C ILE A 17 -13.92 5.08 14.56
N ILE A 18 -13.72 4.41 15.70
CA ILE A 18 -12.41 3.88 16.09
C ILE A 18 -11.90 2.86 15.07
N ILE A 19 -12.74 1.91 14.65
CA ILE A 19 -12.39 0.92 13.62
C ILE A 19 -12.07 1.59 12.29
N SER A 20 -12.87 2.57 11.86
CA SER A 20 -12.64 3.32 10.63
C SER A 20 -11.32 4.08 10.67
N THR A 21 -10.99 4.71 11.80
CA THR A 21 -9.72 5.42 11.98
C THR A 21 -8.53 4.47 11.96
N VAL A 22 -8.59 3.35 12.68
CA VAL A 22 -7.51 2.33 12.67
C VAL A 22 -7.35 1.75 11.26
N PHE A 23 -8.46 1.50 10.56
CA PHE A 23 -8.46 0.99 9.21
C PHE A 23 -7.88 1.99 8.20
N ALA A 24 -8.21 3.28 8.33
CA ALA A 24 -7.65 4.35 7.50
C ALA A 24 -6.14 4.52 7.69
N VAL A 25 -5.63 4.35 8.92
CA VAL A 25 -4.19 4.38 9.21
C VAL A 25 -3.48 3.20 8.53
N ILE A 26 -4.05 2.00 8.59
CA ILE A 26 -3.49 0.81 7.91
C ILE A 26 -3.54 0.96 6.38
N LEU A 27 -4.59 1.55 5.84
CA LEU A 27 -4.66 1.88 4.41
C LEU A 27 -3.62 2.91 4.01
N SER A 28 -3.42 3.95 4.82
CA SER A 28 -2.43 5.01 4.55
C SER A 28 -0.99 4.48 4.49
N THR A 29 -0.65 3.46 5.29
CA THR A 29 0.69 2.85 5.24
C THR A 29 0.91 1.97 4.02
N VAL A 30 -0.15 1.42 3.41
CA VAL A 30 -0.07 0.52 2.25
C VAL A 30 -0.24 1.29 0.94
N SER A 31 -1.20 2.20 0.89
CA SER A 31 -1.40 3.14 -0.20
C SER A 31 -0.85 4.48 0.26
N ASN A 32 0.37 4.80 -0.18
CA ASN A 32 1.00 6.09 0.09
C ASN A 32 0.92 6.98 -1.17
N PRO A 33 -0.28 7.40 -1.65
CA PRO A 33 -0.45 8.14 -2.92
C PRO A 33 -0.01 9.61 -2.84
N PHE A 34 0.41 10.09 -1.66
CA PHE A 34 0.72 11.52 -1.41
C PHE A 34 2.20 11.87 -1.44
N ASN A 35 3.07 10.94 -1.82
CA ASN A 35 4.44 11.28 -2.11
C ASN A 35 4.48 11.66 -3.59
N MET A 36 4.75 12.93 -3.88
CA MET A 36 5.13 13.41 -5.21
C MET A 36 6.41 12.68 -5.58
N SER A 37 6.26 11.46 -6.08
CA SER A 37 7.36 10.58 -6.38
C SER A 37 7.83 10.94 -7.76
N ASN A 38 9.08 11.39 -7.88
CA ASN A 38 9.68 11.58 -9.19
C ASN A 38 9.76 10.21 -9.87
N GLU A 39 9.21 10.14 -11.08
CA GLU A 39 9.32 8.97 -11.93
C GLU A 39 10.68 9.01 -12.62
N ILE A 40 11.48 7.97 -12.38
CA ILE A 40 12.86 7.84 -12.87
C ILE A 40 13.00 6.53 -13.64
N SER A 41 13.91 6.50 -14.62
CA SER A 41 14.14 5.29 -15.41
C SER A 41 14.87 4.21 -14.61
N VAL A 42 14.80 2.95 -15.07
CA VAL A 42 15.59 1.86 -14.46
C VAL A 42 17.08 2.15 -14.57
N THR A 43 17.52 2.74 -15.69
CA THR A 43 18.92 3.14 -15.90
C THR A 43 19.37 4.15 -14.86
N GLU A 44 18.58 5.20 -14.63
CA GLU A 44 18.85 6.23 -13.62
C GLU A 44 18.84 5.65 -12.20
N THR A 45 17.98 4.65 -11.96
CA THR A 45 18.00 3.89 -10.71
C THR A 45 19.33 3.16 -10.52
N LEU A 46 19.87 2.50 -11.57
CA LEU A 46 21.16 1.81 -11.51
C LEU A 46 22.33 2.77 -11.25
N GLU A 47 22.29 3.97 -11.83
CA GLU A 47 23.28 5.02 -11.56
C GLU A 47 23.24 5.45 -10.09
N MET A 48 22.06 5.72 -9.53
CA MET A 48 21.93 6.09 -8.12
C MET A 48 22.30 4.95 -7.14
N ILE A 49 22.10 3.69 -7.54
CA ILE A 49 22.61 2.52 -6.79
C ILE A 49 24.14 2.58 -6.76
N GLN A 50 24.78 2.83 -7.89
CA GLN A 50 26.24 2.88 -8.02
C GLN A 50 26.85 4.06 -7.25
N GLU A 51 26.17 5.20 -7.22
CA GLU A 51 26.56 6.37 -6.41
C GLU A 51 26.38 6.15 -4.90
N GLY A 52 25.67 5.09 -4.50
CA GLY A 52 25.40 4.80 -3.10
C GLY A 52 24.43 5.78 -2.46
N SER A 53 23.63 6.49 -3.26
CA SER A 53 22.63 7.48 -2.82
C SER A 53 21.34 6.81 -2.31
N ILE A 54 21.13 5.53 -2.60
CA ILE A 54 19.91 4.79 -2.24
C ILE A 54 20.04 4.13 -0.87
N GLN A 55 18.95 4.15 -0.10
CA GLN A 55 18.83 3.48 1.18
C GLN A 55 18.01 2.19 1.06
N GLU A 56 16.85 2.24 0.41
CA GLU A 56 15.94 1.11 0.28
C GLU A 56 15.29 1.04 -1.10
N ILE A 57 15.20 -0.17 -1.66
CA ILE A 57 14.45 -0.43 -2.91
C ILE A 57 13.40 -1.49 -2.63
N LEU A 58 12.15 -1.15 -2.90
CA LEU A 58 10.98 -1.97 -2.63
C LEU A 58 10.34 -2.36 -3.95
N VAL A 59 10.54 -3.63 -4.33
CA VAL A 59 10.11 -4.18 -5.63
C VAL A 59 8.68 -4.72 -5.48
N GLU A 60 7.72 -4.12 -6.20
CA GLU A 60 6.30 -4.49 -6.21
C GLU A 60 5.84 -4.87 -7.63
N GLY A 61 6.10 -6.12 -8.02
CA GLY A 61 5.78 -6.60 -9.36
C GLY A 61 6.62 -5.91 -10.43
N GLU A 62 6.07 -4.89 -11.11
CA GLU A 62 6.74 -4.09 -12.15
C GLU A 62 7.15 -2.70 -11.64
N LYS A 63 6.65 -2.28 -10.48
CA LYS A 63 6.99 -1.01 -9.86
C LYS A 63 8.13 -1.19 -8.88
N LEU A 64 9.05 -0.24 -8.88
CA LEU A 64 10.18 -0.12 -7.97
C LEU A 64 9.96 1.16 -7.17
N ASN A 65 9.71 1.03 -5.87
CA ASN A 65 9.67 2.18 -4.96
C ASN A 65 11.06 2.34 -4.35
N ILE A 66 11.69 3.48 -4.56
CA ILE A 66 13.08 3.74 -4.19
C ILE A 66 13.07 4.83 -3.12
N THR A 67 13.83 4.61 -2.05
CA THR A 67 14.04 5.58 -0.97
C THR A 67 15.51 5.94 -0.94
N THR A 68 15.82 7.21 -1.22
CA THR A 68 17.17 7.79 -1.16
C THR A 68 17.58 8.01 0.30
N LYS A 69 18.88 8.04 0.59
CA LYS A 69 19.42 8.37 1.93
C LYS A 69 18.98 9.74 2.45
N ASP A 70 18.65 10.66 1.54
CA ASP A 70 18.11 11.99 1.86
C ASP A 70 16.61 11.97 2.23
N GLY A 71 15.96 10.80 2.21
CA GLY A 71 14.53 10.63 2.49
C GLY A 71 13.61 10.89 1.29
N SER A 72 14.17 11.20 0.12
CA SER A 72 13.42 11.34 -1.13
C SER A 72 12.85 9.99 -1.57
N LYS A 73 11.59 10.02 -2.02
CA LYS A 73 10.93 8.84 -2.61
C LYS A 73 10.85 9.00 -4.11
N LEU A 74 11.35 8.00 -4.81
CA LEU A 74 11.41 7.90 -6.26
C LEU A 74 10.65 6.64 -6.67
N VAL A 75 10.05 6.66 -7.85
CA VAL A 75 9.35 5.50 -8.41
C VAL A 75 9.98 5.21 -9.75
N SER A 76 10.35 3.97 -9.96
CA SER A 76 10.76 3.47 -11.27
C SER A 76 9.86 2.33 -11.70
N SER A 77 9.68 2.17 -13.00
CA SER A 77 8.97 1.01 -13.56
C SER A 77 9.96 0.20 -14.38
N LYS A 78 10.05 -1.09 -14.10
CA LYS A 78 10.84 -2.03 -14.91
C LYS A 78 10.02 -2.61 -16.05
N GLU A 79 10.71 -3.07 -17.09
CA GLU A 79 10.05 -3.78 -18.17
C GLU A 79 9.45 -5.12 -17.70
N PRO A 80 8.29 -5.51 -18.24
CA PRO A 80 7.63 -6.76 -17.88
C PRO A 80 8.57 -7.95 -18.12
N GLY A 81 8.84 -8.73 -17.06
CA GLY A 81 9.69 -9.92 -17.12
C GLY A 81 11.18 -9.71 -16.81
N SER A 82 11.64 -8.48 -16.56
CA SER A 82 13.00 -8.22 -16.09
C SER A 82 13.10 -8.36 -14.55
N ASP A 83 14.21 -8.86 -14.01
CA ASP A 83 14.49 -8.84 -12.56
C ASP A 83 15.57 -7.80 -12.26
N LEU A 84 15.32 -6.91 -11.29
CA LEU A 84 16.26 -5.83 -10.94
C LEU A 84 17.60 -6.41 -10.47
N ILE A 85 17.57 -7.51 -9.71
CA ILE A 85 18.78 -8.17 -9.22
C ILE A 85 19.59 -8.76 -10.39
N GLU A 86 18.90 -9.26 -11.42
CA GLU A 86 19.54 -9.78 -12.63
C GLU A 86 20.12 -8.65 -13.50
N LEU A 87 19.41 -7.52 -13.62
CA LEU A 87 19.91 -6.34 -14.31
C LEU A 87 21.17 -5.79 -13.62
N MET A 88 21.17 -5.66 -12.29
CA MET A 88 22.34 -5.23 -11.53
C MET A 88 23.55 -6.15 -11.78
N ARG A 89 23.34 -7.47 -11.69
CA ARG A 89 24.38 -8.47 -11.96
C ARG A 89 24.91 -8.40 -13.39
N ASN A 90 24.03 -8.22 -14.38
CA ASN A 90 24.40 -8.09 -15.79
C ASN A 90 25.15 -6.77 -16.07
N SER A 91 24.86 -5.72 -15.31
CA SER A 91 25.57 -4.43 -15.33
C SER A 91 26.86 -4.43 -14.51
N GLY A 92 27.24 -5.56 -13.90
CA GLY A 92 28.46 -5.68 -13.08
C GLY A 92 28.34 -5.06 -11.69
N ILE A 93 27.13 -4.71 -11.24
CA ILE A 93 26.85 -4.21 -9.89
C ILE A 93 26.53 -5.41 -9.00
N ASP A 94 27.34 -5.61 -7.97
CA ASP A 94 27.10 -6.68 -6.99
C ASP A 94 26.09 -6.19 -5.92
N PRO A 95 24.86 -6.72 -5.88
CA PRO A 95 23.86 -6.35 -4.88
C PRO A 95 24.29 -6.70 -3.45
N LEU A 96 25.30 -7.56 -3.26
CA LEU A 96 25.85 -7.90 -1.95
C LEU A 96 26.96 -6.95 -1.48
N GLN A 97 27.58 -6.21 -2.40
CA GLN A 97 28.60 -5.20 -2.07
C GLN A 97 27.99 -3.79 -1.96
N THR A 98 26.78 -3.62 -2.47
CA THR A 98 26.07 -2.34 -2.40
C THR A 98 25.31 -2.28 -1.07
N ASP A 99 25.51 -1.22 -0.29
CA ASP A 99 24.94 -1.00 1.04
C ASP A 99 23.44 -0.61 0.98
N VAL A 100 22.70 -1.21 0.03
CA VAL A 100 21.32 -0.89 -0.33
C VAL A 100 20.42 -2.03 0.13
N ASN A 101 19.39 -1.71 0.91
CA ASN A 101 18.42 -2.69 1.36
C ASN A 101 17.39 -2.98 0.26
N ILE A 102 17.53 -4.11 -0.44
CA ILE A 102 16.59 -4.52 -1.50
C ILE A 102 15.53 -5.44 -0.89
N ILE A 103 14.31 -4.94 -0.76
CA ILE A 103 13.16 -5.69 -0.25
C ILE A 103 12.24 -6.05 -1.42
N ILE A 104 12.18 -7.34 -1.75
CA ILE A 104 11.25 -7.84 -2.76
C ILE A 104 9.91 -8.13 -2.08
N LYS A 105 8.91 -7.26 -2.26
CA LYS A 105 7.54 -7.57 -1.87
C LYS A 105 6.86 -8.30 -3.02
N GLY A 106 6.70 -9.61 -2.85
CA GLY A 106 5.82 -10.39 -3.72
C GLY A 106 4.46 -9.71 -3.81
N ARG A 107 3.86 -9.69 -5.01
CA ARG A 107 2.54 -9.09 -5.28
C ARG A 107 1.54 -9.69 -4.29
N SER A 108 1.34 -8.99 -3.17
CA SER A 108 0.48 -9.47 -2.10
C SER A 108 -0.95 -9.28 -2.59
N GLY A 109 -1.58 -10.37 -3.04
CA GLY A 109 -2.96 -10.39 -3.53
C GLY A 109 -4.00 -9.95 -2.50
N TRP A 110 -3.58 -9.74 -1.25
CA TRP A 110 -4.39 -9.14 -0.19
C TRP A 110 -4.91 -7.75 -0.54
N GLY A 111 -4.14 -6.92 -1.27
CA GLY A 111 -4.61 -5.61 -1.72
C GLY A 111 -5.83 -5.73 -2.66
N THR A 112 -5.82 -6.73 -3.54
CA THR A 112 -6.93 -7.04 -4.44
C THR A 112 -8.14 -7.59 -3.68
N VAL A 113 -7.92 -8.51 -2.74
CA VAL A 113 -9.00 -9.08 -1.91
C VAL A 113 -9.66 -8.00 -1.04
N ILE A 114 -8.87 -7.13 -0.41
CA ILE A 114 -9.37 -6.01 0.41
C ILE A 114 -10.12 -5.00 -0.47
N GLY A 115 -9.60 -4.66 -1.65
CA GLY A 115 -10.28 -3.76 -2.60
C GLY A 115 -11.61 -4.31 -3.12
N LEU A 116 -11.71 -5.62 -3.33
CA LEU A 116 -12.97 -6.30 -3.66
C LEU A 116 -13.95 -6.23 -2.50
N LEU A 117 -13.53 -6.59 -1.28
CA LEU A 117 -14.37 -6.48 -0.07
C LEU A 117 -14.90 -5.05 0.14
N PHE A 118 -14.10 -4.03 -0.19
CA PHE A 118 -14.51 -2.63 -0.10
C PHE A 118 -15.63 -2.26 -1.08
N ASN A 119 -15.63 -2.84 -2.29
CA ASN A 119 -16.73 -2.68 -3.25
C ASN A 119 -18.02 -3.36 -2.77
N PHE A 120 -17.92 -4.43 -2.00
CA PHE A 120 -19.08 -5.12 -1.41
C PHE A 120 -19.48 -4.55 -0.04
N LEU A 121 -18.66 -3.69 0.56
CA LEU A 121 -18.94 -3.05 1.85
C LEU A 121 -20.29 -2.33 1.88
N PRO A 122 -20.72 -1.56 0.85
CA PRO A 122 -22.05 -0.96 0.82
C PRO A 122 -23.17 -2.00 0.90
N ILE A 123 -23.03 -3.11 0.16
CA ILE A 123 -24.04 -4.18 0.11
C ILE A 123 -24.12 -4.89 1.46
N ILE A 124 -22.98 -5.24 2.06
CA ILE A 124 -22.91 -5.89 3.37
C ILE A 124 -23.44 -4.95 4.46
N PHE A 125 -23.14 -3.65 4.36
CA PHE A 125 -23.64 -2.62 5.27
C PHE A 125 -25.16 -2.47 5.20
N PHE A 126 -25.73 -2.36 3.99
CA PHE A 126 -27.19 -2.30 3.81
C PHE A 126 -27.89 -3.60 4.23
N ALA A 127 -27.32 -4.76 3.89
CA ALA A 127 -27.86 -6.06 4.29
C ALA A 127 -27.88 -6.21 5.82
N GLY A 128 -26.80 -5.81 6.49
CA GLY A 128 -26.74 -5.78 7.95
C GLY A 128 -27.74 -4.81 8.57
N LEU A 129 -27.86 -3.60 8.01
CA LEU A 129 -28.77 -2.56 8.51
C LEU A 129 -30.25 -2.93 8.31
N MET A 130 -30.59 -3.58 7.20
CA MET A 130 -31.94 -4.10 6.95
C MET A 130 -32.25 -5.31 7.85
N GLY A 131 -31.28 -6.19 8.10
CA GLY A 131 -31.44 -7.34 8.99
C GLY A 131 -31.73 -6.95 10.45
N GLN A 132 -31.27 -5.78 10.91
CA GLN A 132 -31.58 -5.28 12.25
C GLN A 132 -33.01 -4.74 12.41
N GLN A 133 -33.70 -4.39 11.32
CA GLN A 133 -35.10 -3.94 11.37
C GLN A 133 -36.11 -5.09 11.39
N ILE A 134 -35.74 -6.28 10.92
CA ILE A 134 -36.65 -7.43 10.76
C ILE A 134 -36.85 -8.20 12.08
N GLN A 135 -36.02 -7.96 13.10
CA GLN A 135 -36.11 -8.57 14.44
C GLN A 135 -36.82 -7.69 15.50
N THR A 136 -37.46 -6.59 15.11
CA THR A 136 -38.26 -5.74 16.02
C THR A 136 -39.70 -5.63 15.55
#